data_AF-A0A2G8SJM0-F1
#
_entry.id   AF-A0A2G8SJM0-F1
#
_cell.length_a   1.000
_cell.length_b   1.000
_cell.length_c   1.000
_cell.angle_alpha   90.00
_cell.angle_beta   90.00
_cell.angle_gamma   90.00
#
_symmetry.space_group_name_H-M   'P 1'
#
loop_
_entity.id
_entity.type
_entity.pdbx_description
1 polymer ?
#
loop_
_entity_poly.entity_id
_entity_poly.type
_entity_poly.pdbx_seq_one_letter_code
_entity_poly.pdbx_strand_id
1 'polypeptide(L)'
;MSVYTLKLPESMQIFPTFHASLLRPFIENDASRFPSRTRSHPGPIVMADGQEEWLIESILDRCRRGRSFQYLVRWAGYGPEADLWLPGKEVEDLEALDRFEAENPDL
;
A
#
# COMPACT_ATOMS: atom_id res chain seq x y z
N MET A 1 27.73 -5.29 26.54
CA MET A 1 26.80 -5.78 25.50
C MET A 1 25.48 -5.10 25.71
N SER A 2 25.16 -4.08 24.93
CA SER A 2 23.91 -3.34 25.09
C SER A 2 22.78 -4.09 24.38
N VAL A 3 21.63 -4.18 25.03
CA VAL A 3 20.40 -4.77 24.48
C VAL A 3 19.35 -3.68 24.36
N TYR A 4 18.51 -3.78 23.33
CA TYR A 4 17.41 -2.85 23.09
C TYR A 4 16.11 -3.63 22.89
N THR A 5 15.04 -3.16 23.53
CA THR A 5 13.69 -3.69 23.32
C THR A 5 12.94 -2.79 22.36
N LEU A 6 12.59 -3.33 21.19
CA LEU A 6 11.86 -2.62 20.15
C LEU A 6 10.36 -2.70 20.41
N LYS A 7 9.63 -1.63 20.07
CA LYS A 7 8.18 -1.66 19.97
C LYS A 7 7.82 -2.25 18.61
N LEU A 8 7.57 -3.55 18.57
CA LEU A 8 7.18 -4.26 17.35
C LEU A 8 5.65 -4.41 17.29
N PRO A 9 5.05 -4.46 16.09
CA PRO A 9 3.66 -4.85 15.93
C PRO A 9 3.40 -6.24 16.51
N GLU A 10 2.24 -6.45 17.14
CA GLU A 10 1.86 -7.74 17.75
C GLU A 10 1.79 -8.87 16.71
N SER A 11 1.53 -8.54 15.45
CA SER A 11 1.48 -9.48 14.32
C SER A 11 2.80 -10.21 14.07
N MET A 12 3.94 -9.65 14.49
CA MET A 12 5.26 -10.20 14.16
C MET A 12 5.65 -11.42 15.01
N GLN A 13 4.99 -11.65 16.16
CA GLN A 13 5.19 -12.79 17.08
C GLN A 13 6.67 -13.16 17.36
N ILE A 14 7.57 -12.18 17.37
CA ILE A 14 9.00 -12.39 17.65
C ILE A 14 9.42 -11.71 18.95
N PHE A 15 10.49 -12.21 19.58
CA PHE A 15 11.00 -11.62 20.81
C PHE A 15 11.54 -10.20 20.53
N PRO A 16 11.03 -9.15 21.20
CA PRO A 16 11.30 -7.76 20.83
C PRO A 16 12.68 -7.27 21.27
N THR A 17 13.46 -8.06 22.01
CA THR A 17 14.76 -7.62 22.55
C THR A 17 15.91 -8.18 21.74
N PHE A 18 16.74 -7.28 21.22
CA PHE A 18 17.87 -7.59 20.35
C PHE A 18 19.17 -7.04 20.93
N HIS A 19 20.28 -7.73 20.65
CA HIS A 19 21.61 -7.20 20.93
C HIS A 19 21.93 -6.05 19.97
N ALA A 20 22.55 -4.97 20.46
CA ALA A 20 22.84 -3.77 19.68
C ALA A 20 23.65 -4.03 18.39
N SER A 21 24.48 -5.08 18.36
CA SER A 21 25.25 -5.46 17.16
C SER A 21 24.40 -5.99 16.01
N LEU A 22 23.16 -6.41 16.29
CA LEU A 22 22.20 -6.86 15.27
C LEU A 22 21.42 -5.69 14.68
N LEU A 23 21.45 -4.52 15.32
CA LEU A 23 20.74 -3.34 14.89
C LEU A 23 21.66 -2.45 14.05
N ARG A 24 21.11 -1.87 12.98
CA ARG A 24 21.78 -0.86 12.16
C ARG A 24 20.89 0.38 12.08
N PRO A 25 21.46 1.59 12.09
CA PRO A 25 20.70 2.80 11.84
C PRO A 25 19.94 2.69 10.51
N PHE A 26 18.68 3.10 10.51
CA PHE A 26 17.91 3.22 9.29
C PHE A 26 18.48 4.37 8.46
N ILE A 27 18.68 4.13 7.17
CA ILE A 27 19.12 5.13 6.20
C ILE A 27 18.02 5.26 5.17
N GLU A 28 17.47 6.46 5.02
CA GLU A 28 16.43 6.75 4.03
C GLU A 28 16.93 6.48 2.60
N ASN A 29 16.01 6.09 1.73
CA ASN A 29 16.35 5.79 0.36
C ASN A 29 16.61 7.07 -0.45
N ASP A 30 17.78 7.14 -1.09
CA ASP A 30 18.06 8.14 -2.11
C ASP A 30 17.42 7.71 -3.44
N ALA A 31 16.26 8.30 -3.77
CA ALA A 31 15.50 7.97 -4.98
C ALA A 31 16.26 8.27 -6.28
N SER A 32 17.22 9.20 -6.28
CA SER A 32 18.01 9.53 -7.47
C SER A 32 19.04 8.44 -7.80
N ARG A 33 19.61 7.82 -6.76
CA ARG A 33 20.64 6.79 -6.90
C ARG A 33 20.07 5.38 -6.93
N PHE A 34 18.95 5.16 -6.24
CA PHE A 34 18.31 3.85 -6.10
C PHE A 34 16.78 3.96 -6.31
N PRO A 35 16.33 4.29 -7.53
CA PRO A 35 14.90 4.44 -7.82
C PRO A 35 14.13 3.14 -7.59
N SER A 36 14.75 1.97 -7.81
CA SER A 36 14.13 0.65 -7.60
C SER A 36 13.87 0.27 -6.14
N ARG A 37 14.37 1.06 -5.17
CA ARG A 37 14.11 0.84 -3.74
C ARG A 37 12.87 1.57 -3.23
N THR A 38 12.40 2.57 -3.96
CA THR A 38 11.16 3.28 -3.64
C THR A 38 9.98 2.43 -4.13
N ARG A 39 9.02 2.15 -3.24
CA ARG A 39 7.78 1.50 -3.66
C ARG A 39 7.00 2.47 -4.55
N SER A 40 6.47 1.97 -5.66
CA SER A 40 5.63 2.78 -6.55
C SER A 40 4.27 3.11 -5.95
N HIS A 41 3.86 2.42 -4.87
CA HIS A 41 2.60 2.62 -4.17
C HIS A 41 2.78 2.32 -2.67
N PRO A 42 1.87 2.78 -1.80
CA PRO A 42 1.91 2.43 -0.39
C PRO A 42 1.85 0.91 -0.18
N GLY A 43 2.56 0.45 0.86
CA GLY A 43 2.30 -0.88 1.40
C GLY A 43 0.95 -0.92 2.10
N PRO A 44 0.40 -2.12 2.32
CA PRO A 44 -0.80 -2.24 3.13
C PRO A 44 -0.55 -1.74 4.55
N ILE A 45 -1.58 -1.15 5.14
CA ILE A 45 -1.68 -0.89 6.58
C ILE A 45 -2.23 -2.13 7.26
N VAL A 46 -1.69 -2.45 8.44
CA VAL A 46 -2.21 -3.53 9.27
C VAL A 46 -3.29 -2.95 10.18
N MET A 47 -4.52 -3.41 9.99
CA MET A 47 -5.67 -3.03 10.79
C MET A 47 -5.63 -3.71 12.16
N ALA A 48 -6.49 -3.25 13.09
CA ALA A 48 -6.49 -3.76 14.48
C ALA A 48 -6.86 -5.25 14.60
N ASP A 49 -7.53 -5.80 13.59
CA ASP A 49 -7.86 -7.23 13.45
C ASP A 49 -6.73 -8.04 12.77
N GLY A 50 -5.64 -7.40 12.39
CA GLY A 50 -4.51 -8.00 11.70
C GLY A 50 -4.67 -8.13 10.19
N GLN A 51 -5.74 -7.61 9.59
CA GLN A 51 -5.91 -7.60 8.14
C GLN A 51 -5.05 -6.51 7.49
N GLU A 52 -4.51 -6.83 6.31
CA GLU A 52 -3.74 -5.89 5.48
C GLU A 52 -4.70 -5.18 4.52
N GLU A 53 -4.84 -3.87 4.67
CA GLU A 53 -5.68 -3.04 3.82
C GLU A 53 -4.87 -1.94 3.13
N TRP A 54 -5.26 -1.54 1.92
CA TRP A 54 -4.65 -0.39 1.25
C TRP A 54 -5.53 0.84 1.37
N LEU A 55 -4.93 1.96 1.77
CA LEU A 55 -5.63 3.24 1.79
C LEU A 55 -5.75 3.78 0.36
N ILE A 56 -6.94 3.63 -0.21
CA ILE A 56 -7.29 4.12 -1.54
C ILE A 56 -8.06 5.43 -1.39
N GLU A 57 -7.63 6.45 -2.13
CA GLU A 57 -8.29 7.76 -2.14
C GLU A 57 -9.49 7.77 -3.06
N SER A 58 -9.30 7.30 -4.30
CA SER A 58 -10.35 7.28 -5.32
C SER A 58 -9.97 6.41 -6.51
N ILE A 59 -10.97 5.91 -7.22
CA ILE A 59 -10.80 5.39 -8.58
C ILE A 59 -10.98 6.56 -9.55
N LEU A 60 -10.04 6.70 -10.49
CA LEU A 60 -9.99 7.83 -11.43
C LEU A 60 -10.56 7.49 -12.79
N ASP A 61 -10.40 6.24 -13.23
CA ASP A 61 -10.75 5.81 -14.58
C ASP A 61 -10.99 4.29 -14.63
N ARG A 62 -11.70 3.85 -15.68
CA ARG A 62 -12.01 2.45 -15.97
C ARG A 62 -11.72 2.13 -17.42
N CYS A 63 -10.87 1.13 -17.68
CA CYS A 63 -10.59 0.67 -19.03
C CYS A 63 -10.92 -0.82 -19.22
N ARG A 64 -11.35 -1.18 -20.43
CA ARG A 64 -11.62 -2.57 -20.78
C ARG A 64 -10.33 -3.24 -21.25
N ARG A 65 -9.91 -4.31 -20.57
CA ARG A 65 -8.75 -5.11 -20.93
C ARG A 65 -9.18 -6.54 -21.24
N GLY A 66 -9.35 -6.83 -22.52
CA GLY A 66 -9.83 -8.13 -23.01
C GLY A 66 -11.27 -8.38 -22.57
N ARG A 67 -11.45 -9.36 -21.68
CA ARG A 67 -12.76 -9.78 -21.13
C ARG A 67 -13.07 -9.20 -19.75
N SER A 68 -12.15 -8.42 -19.16
CA SER A 68 -12.34 -7.80 -17.83
C SER A 68 -12.12 -6.30 -17.89
N PHE A 69 -12.49 -5.62 -16.80
CA PHE A 69 -12.17 -4.22 -16.57
C PHE A 69 -10.94 -4.08 -15.66
N GLN A 70 -10.21 -3.00 -15.88
CA GLN A 70 -9.22 -2.49 -14.96
C GLN A 70 -9.61 -1.08 -14.54
N TYR A 71 -9.18 -0.72 -13.35
CA TYR A 71 -9.51 0.56 -12.72
C TYR A 71 -8.22 1.26 -12.32
N LEU A 72 -8.14 2.56 -12.62
CA LEU A 72 -7.00 3.38 -12.26
C LEU A 72 -7.18 3.88 -10.84
N VAL A 73 -6.34 3.38 -9.92
CA VAL A 73 -6.46 3.63 -8.49
C VAL A 73 -5.48 4.71 -8.07
N ARG A 74 -6.00 5.73 -7.37
CA ARG A 74 -5.21 6.70 -6.62
C ARG A 74 -5.08 6.26 -5.16
N TRP A 75 -3.86 6.21 -4.67
CA TRP A 75 -3.56 5.87 -3.28
C TRP A 75 -3.55 7.11 -2.39
N ALA A 76 -4.10 6.98 -1.18
CA ALA A 76 -4.16 8.09 -0.24
C ALA A 76 -2.76 8.58 0.14
N GLY A 77 -2.50 9.87 -0.07
CA GLY A 77 -1.23 10.51 0.27
C GLY A 77 -0.12 10.34 -0.77
N TYR A 78 -0.42 9.78 -1.95
CA TYR A 78 0.50 9.67 -3.07
C TYR A 78 -0.02 10.45 -4.28
N GLY A 79 0.91 11.00 -5.07
CA GLY A 79 0.58 11.71 -6.29
C GLY A 79 0.30 10.77 -7.47
N PRO A 80 -0.03 11.36 -8.64
CA PRO A 80 -0.34 10.61 -9.87
C PRO A 80 0.79 9.69 -10.33
N GLU A 81 2.03 9.96 -9.92
CA GLU A 81 3.18 9.09 -10.18
C GLU A 81 3.05 7.68 -9.59
N ALA A 82 2.18 7.50 -8.59
CA ALA A 82 1.92 6.24 -7.91
C ALA A 82 0.64 5.53 -8.39
N ASP A 83 -0.13 6.14 -9.29
CA ASP A 83 -1.39 5.56 -9.75
C ASP A 83 -1.15 4.24 -10.50
N LEU A 84 -2.00 3.26 -10.23
CA LEU A 84 -1.87 1.92 -10.82
C LEU A 84 -3.19 1.39 -11.35
N TRP A 85 -3.12 0.70 -12.48
CA TRP A 85 -4.26 -0.02 -13.05
C TRP A 85 -4.40 -1.39 -12.37
N LEU A 86 -5.43 -1.52 -11.52
CA LEU A 86 -5.75 -2.76 -10.83
C LEU A 86 -6.89 -3.52 -11.54
N PRO A 87 -6.88 -4.85 -11.54
CA PRO A 87 -7.99 -5.64 -12.05
C PRO A 87 -9.24 -5.48 -11.17
N GLY A 88 -10.42 -5.59 -11.75
CA GLY A 88 -11.69 -5.47 -11.01
C GLY A 88 -11.77 -6.30 -9.73
N LYS A 89 -11.21 -7.51 -9.72
CA LYS A 89 -11.17 -8.39 -8.53
C LYS A 89 -10.41 -7.83 -7.33
N GLU A 90 -9.45 -6.94 -7.55
CA GLU A 90 -8.67 -6.31 -6.48
C GLU A 90 -9.36 -5.06 -5.93
N VAL A 91 -10.36 -4.55 -6.65
CA VAL A 91 -11.08 -3.32 -6.29
C VAL A 91 -12.56 -3.55 -6.00
N GLU A 92 -13.04 -4.80 -6.11
CA GLU A 92 -14.47 -5.15 -6.02
C GLU A 92 -15.08 -4.86 -4.65
N ASP A 93 -14.29 -4.98 -3.58
CA ASP A 93 -14.72 -4.74 -2.20
C ASP A 93 -14.43 -3.30 -1.71
N LEU A 94 -14.05 -2.38 -2.61
CA LEU A 94 -13.69 -1.02 -2.24
C LEU A 94 -14.88 -0.07 -2.32
N GLU A 95 -15.12 0.69 -1.24
CA GLU A 95 -16.07 1.82 -1.26
C GLU A 95 -15.73 2.86 -2.34
N ALA A 96 -14.45 2.96 -2.71
CA ALA A 96 -13.99 3.83 -3.79
C ALA A 96 -14.54 3.42 -5.16
N LEU A 97 -14.78 2.12 -5.38
CA LEU A 97 -15.40 1.61 -6.59
C LEU A 97 -16.89 1.94 -6.63
N ASP A 98 -17.60 1.70 -5.53
CA ASP A 98 -19.04 2.02 -5.42
C ASP A 98 -19.30 3.51 -5.72
N ARG A 99 -18.46 4.39 -5.18
CA ARG A 99 -18.54 5.83 -5.44
C ARG A 99 -18.30 6.16 -6.91
N PHE A 100 -17.26 5.56 -7.50
CA PHE A 100 -16.91 5.80 -8.91
C PHE A 100 -18.04 5.34 -9.85
N GLU A 101 -18.66 4.19 -9.59
CA GLU A 101 -19.79 3.70 -10.38
C GLU A 101 -21.05 4.55 -10.18
N ALA A 102 -21.31 5.05 -8.96
CA ALA A 102 -22.42 5.96 -8.69
C ALA A 102 -22.27 7.32 -9.40
N GLU A 103 -21.04 7.83 -9.52
CA GLU A 103 -20.73 9.07 -10.25
C GLU A 103 -20.74 8.87 -11.77
N ASN A 104 -20.57 7.63 -12.25
CA ASN A 104 -20.53 7.27 -13.67
C ASN A 104 -21.55 6.18 -14.03
N PRO A 105 -22.87 6.47 -13.93
CA PRO A 105 -23.92 5.46 -14.15
C PRO A 105 -24.03 4.98 -15.62
N ASP A 106 -23.49 5.76 -16.58
CA ASP A 106 -23.58 5.49 -18.02
C ASP A 106 -22.41 4.65 -18.57
N LEU A 107 -21.46 4.27 -17.70
CA LEU A 107 -20.28 3.47 -18.05
C LEU A 107 -20.60 1.97 -18.00
#